data_AF-A0A5F2HW78-F1
#
_entry.id   AF-A0A5F2HW78-F1
#
_cell.length_a   1.000
_cell.length_b   1.000
_cell.length_c   1.000
_cell.angle_alpha   90.00
_cell.angle_beta   90.00
_cell.angle_gamma   90.00
#
_symmetry.space_group_name_H-M   'P 1'
#
loop_
_entity.id
_entity.type
_entity.pdbx_description
1 polymer ?
#
loop_
_entity_poly.entity_id
_entity_poly.type
_entity_poly.pdbx_seq_one_letter_code
_entity_poly.pdbx_strand_id
1 'polypeptide(L)'
;MKRSGALLLLPLAVLLSGCDFVVLSPAGDVAAQQRDLLVVSTLLMLLIIVPVMALTVLFAWRYRQSSTTATYTPDWDHSTKLEL
;
A
#
# COMPACT_ATOMS: atom_id res chain seq x y z
N MET A 1 26.66 6.48 2.87
CA MET A 1 26.08 5.23 3.38
C MET A 1 24.95 5.52 4.37
N LYS A 2 23.70 5.26 3.95
CA LYS A 2 22.62 4.63 4.75
C LYS A 2 22.24 5.23 6.13
N ARG A 3 21.87 6.51 6.23
CA ARG A 3 21.22 7.05 7.46
C ARG A 3 19.87 7.76 7.23
N SER A 4 19.50 8.07 5.99
CA SER A 4 18.27 8.79 5.66
C SER A 4 16.99 7.98 5.90
N GLY A 5 17.07 6.65 5.90
CA GLY A 5 15.91 5.78 6.17
C GLY A 5 15.44 5.83 7.62
N ALA A 6 16.35 6.06 8.58
CA ALA A 6 16.00 6.12 10.00
C ALA A 6 15.17 7.35 10.37
N LEU A 7 15.33 8.46 9.65
CA LEU A 7 14.61 9.71 9.92
C LEU A 7 13.12 9.65 9.48
N LEU A 8 12.80 8.81 8.49
CA LEU A 8 11.43 8.56 8.02
C LEU A 8 10.66 7.55 8.88
N LEU A 9 11.35 6.70 9.64
CA LEU A 9 10.73 5.72 10.53
C LEU A 9 10.17 6.36 11.82
N LEU A 10 10.74 7.48 12.25
CA LEU A 10 10.33 8.19 13.47
C LEU A 10 8.90 8.77 13.39
N PRO A 11 8.50 9.50 12.33
CA PRO A 11 7.12 9.96 12.19
C PRO A 11 6.13 8.81 11.98
N LEU A 12 6.55 7.73 11.32
CA LEU A 12 5.72 6.53 11.15
C LEU A 12 5.44 5.85 12.49
N ALA A 13 6.44 5.75 13.38
CA ALA A 13 6.26 5.19 14.72
C ALA A 13 5.31 6.03 15.60
N VAL A 14 5.35 7.37 15.47
CA VAL A 14 4.41 8.26 16.15
C VAL A 14 2.99 8.12 15.60
N LEU A 15 2.83 7.97 14.28
CA LEU A 15 1.51 7.74 13.68
C LEU A 15 0.92 6.38 14.06
N LEU A 16 1.76 5.35 14.27
CA LEU A 16 1.33 4.01 14.67
C LEU A 16 1.16 3.84 16.20
N SER A 17 1.56 4.81 17.02
CA SER A 17 1.54 4.66 18.50
C SER A 17 0.13 4.60 19.10
N GLY A 18 -0.91 4.90 18.33
CA GLY A 18 -2.32 4.81 18.73
C GLY A 18 -3.01 3.49 18.34
N CYS A 19 -2.29 2.52 17.77
CA CYS A 19 -2.87 1.25 17.37
C CYS A 19 -3.08 0.35 18.60
N ASP A 20 -4.28 0.39 19.19
CA ASP A 20 -4.70 -0.56 20.22
C ASP A 20 -5.34 -1.78 19.56
N PHE A 21 -4.71 -2.94 19.67
CA PHE A 21 -5.15 -4.20 19.05
C PHE A 21 -6.26 -4.90 19.85
N VAL A 22 -7.11 -4.15 20.57
CA VAL A 22 -8.26 -4.68 21.35
C VAL A 22 -9.21 -5.54 20.49
N VAL A 23 -9.41 -5.20 19.22
CA VAL A 23 -10.23 -6.01 18.30
C VAL A 23 -9.57 -7.36 17.98
N LEU A 24 -8.25 -7.48 18.16
CA LEU A 24 -7.49 -8.71 17.99
C LEU A 24 -7.32 -9.51 19.30
N SER A 25 -7.90 -9.06 20.43
CA SER A 25 -7.96 -9.85 21.66
C SER A 25 -9.37 -10.44 21.84
N PRO A 26 -9.63 -11.68 21.40
CA PRO A 26 -10.96 -12.26 21.47
C PRO A 26 -11.33 -12.61 22.91
N ALA A 27 -12.54 -12.23 23.34
CA ALA A 27 -13.07 -12.58 24.66
C ALA A 27 -13.75 -13.97 24.71
N GLY A 28 -13.86 -14.67 23.58
CA GLY A 28 -14.46 -16.01 23.46
C GLY A 28 -14.37 -16.58 22.03
N ASP A 29 -14.83 -17.81 21.81
CA ASP A 29 -14.58 -18.57 20.56
C ASP A 29 -15.20 -17.95 19.30
N VAL A 30 -16.40 -17.38 19.40
CA VAL A 30 -17.06 -16.68 18.28
C VAL A 30 -16.30 -15.41 17.90
N ALA A 31 -15.77 -14.68 18.90
CA ALA A 31 -14.95 -13.50 18.67
C ALA A 31 -13.59 -13.86 18.04
N ALA A 32 -13.05 -15.05 18.34
CA ALA A 32 -11.81 -15.52 17.72
C ALA A 32 -11.99 -15.77 16.22
N GLN A 33 -13.09 -16.39 15.79
CA GLN A 33 -13.39 -16.58 14.36
C GLN A 33 -13.61 -15.24 13.63
N GLN A 34 -14.27 -14.28 14.27
CA GLN A 34 -14.43 -12.93 13.69
C GLN A 34 -13.10 -12.21 13.53
N ARG A 35 -12.22 -12.28 14.55
CA ARG A 35 -10.85 -11.77 14.44
C ARG A 35 -10.14 -12.38 13.25
N ASP A 36 -10.18 -13.70 13.09
CA ASP A 36 -9.45 -14.39 12.03
C ASP A 36 -9.96 -13.95 10.65
N LEU A 37 -11.28 -13.83 10.47
CA LEU A 37 -11.86 -13.29 9.25
C LEU A 37 -11.41 -11.84 8.98
N LEU A 38 -11.38 -11.00 10.02
CA LEU A 38 -10.92 -9.61 9.90
C LEU A 38 -9.44 -9.55 9.51
N VAL A 39 -8.59 -10.35 10.15
CA VAL A 39 -7.15 -10.39 9.87
C VAL A 39 -6.91 -10.89 8.45
N VAL A 40 -7.50 -12.01 8.06
CA VAL A 40 -7.32 -12.60 6.73
C VAL A 40 -7.81 -11.66 5.63
N SER A 41 -9.00 -11.09 5.79
CA SER A 41 -9.54 -10.15 4.80
C SER A 41 -8.70 -8.88 4.68
N THR A 42 -8.26 -8.30 5.80
CA THR A 42 -7.40 -7.11 5.80
C THR A 42 -6.07 -7.39 5.12
N LEU A 43 -5.43 -8.54 5.42
CA LEU A 43 -4.18 -8.93 4.79
C LEU A 43 -4.34 -9.15 3.29
N LEU A 44 -5.44 -9.78 2.86
CA LEU A 44 -5.71 -10.01 1.45
C LEU A 44 -5.95 -8.71 0.69
N MET A 45 -6.68 -7.75 1.26
CA MET A 45 -6.85 -6.43 0.68
C MET A 45 -5.52 -5.67 0.61
N LEU A 46 -4.72 -5.72 1.68
CA LEU A 46 -3.43 -5.03 1.76
C LEU A 46 -2.44 -5.57 0.71
N LEU A 47 -2.49 -6.88 0.41
CA LEU A 47 -1.71 -7.50 -0.65
C LEU A 47 -1.95 -6.86 -2.02
N ILE A 48 -3.18 -6.44 -2.33
CA ILE A 48 -3.54 -5.78 -3.60
C ILE A 48 -3.35 -4.26 -3.52
N ILE A 49 -3.64 -3.64 -2.38
CA ILE A 49 -3.56 -2.18 -2.20
C ILE A 49 -2.11 -1.68 -2.26
N VAL A 50 -1.18 -2.36 -1.57
CA VAL A 50 0.23 -1.96 -1.52
C VAL A 50 0.87 -1.84 -2.92
N PRO A 51 0.78 -2.84 -3.83
CA PRO A 51 1.36 -2.72 -5.15
C PRO A 51 0.69 -1.63 -6.00
N VAL A 52 -0.64 -1.45 -5.89
CA VAL A 52 -1.34 -0.36 -6.60
C VAL A 52 -0.80 0.99 -6.17
N MET A 53 -0.72 1.25 -4.86
CA MET A 53 -0.18 2.51 -4.32
C MET A 53 1.28 2.73 -4.72
N ALA A 54 2.09 1.68 -4.72
CA ALA A 54 3.49 1.75 -5.15
C ALA A 54 3.60 2.12 -6.64
N LEU A 55 2.80 1.49 -7.51
CA LEU A 55 2.76 1.80 -8.94
C LEU A 55 2.26 3.23 -9.19
N THR A 56 1.26 3.70 -8.43
CA THR A 56 0.80 5.10 -8.53
C THR A 56 1.92 6.09 -8.23
N VAL A 57 2.66 5.91 -7.13
CA VAL A 57 3.79 6.78 -6.79
C VAL A 57 4.91 6.68 -7.83
N LEU A 58 5.20 5.47 -8.32
CA LEU A 58 6.20 5.23 -9.36
C LEU A 58 5.82 6.00 -10.63
N PHE A 59 4.58 5.86 -11.12
CA PHE A 59 4.12 6.56 -12.32
C PHE A 59 4.10 8.07 -12.13
N ALA A 60 3.63 8.56 -10.99
CA ALA A 60 3.64 9.98 -10.66
C ALA A 60 5.06 10.57 -10.70
N TRP A 61 6.07 9.83 -10.23
CA TRP A 61 7.46 10.26 -10.27
C TRP A 61 8.09 10.10 -11.65
N ARG A 62 7.88 8.95 -12.31
CA ARG A 62 8.50 8.57 -13.60
C ARG A 62 8.02 9.42 -14.78
N TYR A 63 6.74 9.80 -14.79
CA TYR A 63 6.08 10.56 -15.86
C TYR A 63 5.82 12.04 -15.50
N ARG A 64 6.43 12.54 -14.42
CA ARG A 64 6.38 13.97 -14.07
C ARG A 64 6.96 14.82 -15.22
N GLN A 65 6.44 16.04 -15.40
CA GLN A 65 6.87 17.00 -16.44
C GLN A 65 8.39 17.21 -16.57
N SER A 66 9.14 17.12 -15.47
CA SER A 66 10.60 17.26 -15.46
C SER A 66 11.34 16.02 -15.99
N SER A 67 10.64 14.93 -16.33
CA SER A 67 11.22 13.66 -16.78
C SER A 67 11.44 13.67 -18.29
N THR A 68 12.70 13.84 -18.70
CA THR A 68 13.10 13.90 -20.12
C THR A 68 13.29 12.53 -20.79
N THR A 69 13.16 11.42 -20.04
CA THR A 69 13.39 10.05 -20.51
C THR A 69 12.09 9.21 -20.57
N ALA A 70 10.93 9.80 -20.27
CA ALA A 70 9.65 9.11 -20.39
C ALA A 70 9.14 9.20 -21.83
N THR A 71 8.79 8.06 -22.43
CA THR A 71 8.07 8.04 -23.70
C THR A 71 6.67 8.62 -23.44
N TYR A 72 6.38 9.76 -24.07
CA TYR A 72 5.06 10.40 -24.01
C TYR A 72 4.26 9.98 -25.23
N THR A 73 3.22 9.17 -25.01
CA THR A 73 2.30 8.70 -26.06
C THR A 73 0.88 9.16 -25.72
N PRO A 74 0.42 10.31 -26.25
CA PRO A 74 -0.88 10.90 -25.92
C PRO A 74 -2.06 10.12 -26.50
N ASP A 75 -1.87 9.46 -27.64
CA ASP A 75 -2.93 8.75 -28.38
C ASP A 75 -3.01 7.25 -28.03
N TRP A 76 -2.47 6.83 -26.88
CA TRP A 76 -2.50 5.43 -26.47
C TRP A 76 -3.69 5.15 -25.55
N ASP A 77 -4.75 4.61 -26.13
CA ASP A 77 -6.06 4.40 -25.50
C ASP A 77 -6.49 2.93 -25.44
N HIS A 78 -5.81 2.03 -26.16
CA HIS A 78 -6.21 0.63 -26.26
C HIS A 78 -5.06 -0.36 -26.02
N SER A 79 -5.26 -1.31 -25.09
CA SER A 79 -4.30 -2.38 -24.85
C SER A 79 -4.98 -3.68 -24.47
N THR A 80 -5.11 -4.58 -25.45
CA THR A 80 -5.68 -5.92 -25.28
C THR A 80 -4.97 -6.76 -24.21
N LYS A 81 -3.72 -6.44 -23.85
CA LYS A 81 -2.95 -7.14 -22.81
C LYS A 81 -3.22 -6.65 -21.37
N LEU A 82 -3.80 -5.46 -21.22
CA LEU A 82 -4.14 -4.89 -19.91
C LEU A 82 -5.64 -4.98 -19.62
N GLU A 83 -6.46 -5.11 -20.66
CA GLU A 83 -7.92 -5.20 -20.56
C GLU A 83 -8.44 -6.64 -20.36
N LEU A 84 -7.62 -7.65 -20.67
CA LEU A 84 -7.91 -9.10 -20.49
C LEU A 84 -7.24 -9.64 -19.22
#